data_AF-A0A9D5JZA6-F1
#
_entry.id   AF-A0A9D5JZA6-F1
#
_cell.length_a   1.000
_cell.length_b   1.000
_cell.length_c   1.000
_cell.angle_alpha   90.00
_cell.angle_beta   90.00
_cell.angle_gamma   90.00
#
_symmetry.space_group_name_H-M   'P 1'
#
loop_
_entity.id
_entity.type
_entity.pdbx_description
1 polymer ?
#
loop_
_entity_poly.entity_id
_entity_poly.type
_entity_poly.pdbx_seq_one_letter_code
_entity_poly.pdbx_strand_id
1 'polypeptide(L)'
;AGARVNFYAPTAFFTQTPPVVKTVHQTIGDGRLFRSPQILPPMVYVAPDNPFAVPSDHVMWLYRWKFEVLAKYLAAYYQIPVIFHEDYDLLAQKHLMTLTSLIEAMSWERRLPLLSAGAVTLILAPDALSVPGVEQIATIPNLGKVPVFLYANNTAAHRLTFVTQWKMARSDDEALGLMLSPGYDPRQHVVLQASQTSSLWSFLHPVQRQRAAFVAPRECEEPVDAVIKPISATTLSASYAVSTNCEGYLVFADPVYPGWHVTVDGQETALWRANYAFSAIFLPTGTHVIRRYYRPQVLLLGMVSSLLVGGVLLLIASTGWLRPPSKKM
;
A
#
# COMPACT_ATOMS: atom_id res chain seq x y z
N ALA A 1 -29.15 33.47 29.65
CA ALA A 1 -28.56 33.76 28.33
C ALA A 1 -27.07 34.05 28.55
N GLY A 2 -26.14 33.23 28.05
CA GLY A 2 -24.72 33.49 28.40
C GLY A 2 -23.63 32.50 27.98
N ALA A 3 -23.92 31.36 27.34
CA ALA A 3 -22.87 30.58 26.70
C ALA A 3 -22.76 31.03 25.23
N ARG A 4 -21.62 31.63 24.84
CA ARG A 4 -21.28 31.84 23.44
C ARG A 4 -21.11 30.47 22.79
N VAL A 5 -22.08 30.06 21.98
CA VAL A 5 -21.88 28.99 20.99
C VAL A 5 -20.74 29.47 20.10
N ASN A 6 -19.56 28.86 20.24
CA ASN A 6 -18.39 29.27 19.49
C ASN A 6 -18.59 28.88 18.02
N PHE A 7 -18.83 29.86 17.14
CA PHE A 7 -19.13 29.63 15.73
C PHE A 7 -17.92 29.17 14.90
N TYR A 8 -16.70 29.21 15.44
CA TYR A 8 -15.49 28.74 14.76
C TYR A 8 -14.55 28.06 15.75
N ALA A 9 -14.20 26.79 15.49
CA ALA A 9 -13.10 26.14 16.21
C ALA A 9 -11.81 26.95 15.99
N PRO A 10 -10.95 27.14 17.02
CA PRO A 10 -9.71 27.87 16.87
C PRO A 10 -8.86 27.28 15.75
N THR A 11 -8.23 28.10 14.90
CA THR A 11 -7.40 27.63 13.78
C THR A 11 -6.33 26.62 14.21
N ALA A 12 -5.77 26.82 15.41
CA ALA A 12 -4.80 25.93 16.05
C ALA A 12 -5.28 24.47 16.13
N PHE A 13 -6.59 24.24 16.24
CA PHE A 13 -7.17 22.91 16.34
C PHE A 13 -6.95 22.08 15.06
N PHE A 14 -6.90 22.74 13.90
CA PHE A 14 -6.67 22.12 12.59
C PHE A 14 -5.20 22.20 12.14
N THR A 15 -4.44 23.18 12.63
CA THR A 15 -3.04 23.40 12.21
C THR A 15 -2.02 22.80 13.17
N GLN A 16 -2.38 22.53 14.42
CA GLN A 16 -1.47 21.91 15.38
C GLN A 16 -1.24 20.46 15.02
N THR A 17 0.01 20.12 14.72
CA THR A 17 0.44 18.74 14.50
C THR A 17 0.20 17.88 15.75
N PRO A 18 -0.55 16.78 15.66
CA PRO A 18 -0.78 15.87 16.77
C PRO A 18 0.53 15.22 17.29
N PRO A 19 0.63 14.92 18.61
CA PRO A 19 1.81 14.27 19.18
C PRO A 19 2.19 12.95 18.50
N VAL A 20 1.19 12.16 18.07
CA VAL A 20 1.42 10.88 17.36
C VAL A 20 2.28 11.03 16.12
N VAL A 21 2.16 12.14 15.39
CA VAL A 21 2.90 12.38 14.14
C VAL A 21 4.40 12.43 14.44
N LYS A 22 4.79 13.17 15.49
CA LYS A 22 6.19 13.29 15.90
C LYS A 22 6.75 11.93 16.31
N THR A 23 6.03 11.19 17.15
CA THR A 23 6.47 9.87 17.62
C THR A 23 6.62 8.89 16.45
N VAL A 24 5.64 8.84 15.54
CA VAL A 24 5.68 7.97 14.36
C VAL A 24 6.87 8.30 13.46
N HIS A 25 7.14 9.57 13.14
CA HIS A 25 8.30 9.92 12.31
C HIS A 25 9.64 9.52 12.93
N GLN A 26 9.74 9.52 14.26
CA GLN A 26 10.96 9.13 14.97
C GLN A 26 11.20 7.62 14.95
N THR A 27 10.15 6.80 14.81
CA THR A 27 10.24 5.35 15.00
C THR A 27 9.89 4.51 13.77
N ILE A 28 9.22 5.05 12.76
CA ILE A 28 8.66 4.25 11.64
C ILE A 28 9.70 3.66 10.69
N GLY A 29 10.88 4.30 10.58
CA GLY A 29 11.93 3.89 9.66
C GLY A 29 11.46 3.90 8.20
N ASP A 30 11.74 2.83 7.46
CA ASP A 30 11.30 2.61 6.08
C ASP A 30 9.92 1.95 5.98
N GLY A 31 9.29 1.61 7.11
CA GLY A 31 8.04 0.86 7.18
C GLY A 31 6.77 1.69 7.03
N ARG A 32 5.66 1.12 7.49
CA ARG A 32 4.32 1.70 7.42
C ARG A 32 3.60 1.68 8.75
N LEU A 33 2.67 2.62 8.89
CA LEU A 33 1.73 2.67 10.00
C LEU A 33 0.44 1.92 9.65
N PHE A 34 -0.02 1.06 10.56
CA PHE A 34 -1.38 0.56 10.60
C PHE A 34 -2.15 1.22 11.74
N ARG A 35 -3.44 1.48 11.54
CA ARG A 35 -4.33 2.07 12.55
C ARG A 35 -5.54 1.18 12.67
N SER A 36 -5.92 0.80 13.88
CA SER A 36 -7.14 0.01 14.09
C SER A 36 -8.37 0.80 13.61
N PRO A 37 -9.32 0.19 12.87
CA PRO A 37 -10.55 0.88 12.46
C PRO A 37 -11.41 1.32 13.66
N GLN A 38 -11.36 0.56 14.75
CA GLN A 38 -12.18 0.75 15.95
C GLN A 38 -11.56 1.71 16.98
N ILE A 39 -10.72 2.66 16.53
CA ILE A 39 -10.12 3.65 17.45
C ILE A 39 -11.20 4.56 18.10
N LEU A 40 -12.41 4.64 17.53
CA LEU A 40 -13.57 5.26 18.19
C LEU A 40 -14.50 4.18 18.75
N PRO A 41 -15.01 4.32 19.99
CA PRO A 41 -16.25 3.65 20.37
C PRO A 41 -17.36 4.08 19.41
N PRO A 42 -18.28 3.19 19.00
CA PRO A 42 -19.43 3.59 18.21
C PRO A 42 -20.20 4.65 18.99
N MET A 43 -20.33 5.85 18.42
CA MET A 43 -20.91 7.05 19.05
C MET A 43 -22.38 6.90 19.49
N VAL A 44 -22.98 5.73 19.25
CA VAL A 44 -24.38 5.42 19.55
C VAL A 44 -24.54 4.63 20.85
N TYR A 45 -23.47 4.03 21.39
CA TYR A 45 -23.53 3.30 22.66
C TYR A 45 -22.74 4.04 23.74
N VAL A 46 -23.34 5.10 24.27
CA VAL A 46 -23.02 5.56 25.62
C VAL A 46 -23.65 4.54 26.56
N ALA A 47 -22.86 3.60 27.08
CA ALA A 47 -23.33 2.79 28.21
C ALA A 47 -23.71 3.76 29.35
N PRO A 48 -24.80 3.52 30.12
CA PRO A 48 -25.32 4.46 31.12
C PRO A 48 -24.30 4.91 32.19
N ASP A 49 -23.25 4.11 32.33
CA ASP A 49 -22.16 4.16 33.30
C ASP A 49 -20.80 4.53 32.68
N ASN A 50 -20.75 4.86 31.38
CA ASN A 50 -19.53 5.27 30.69
C ASN A 50 -19.26 6.78 30.90
N PRO A 51 -18.08 7.20 31.40
CA PRO A 51 -17.72 8.61 31.60
C PRO A 51 -17.54 9.43 30.30
N PHE A 52 -17.93 8.90 29.14
CA PHE A 52 -17.93 9.61 27.85
C PHE A 52 -19.06 10.66 27.79
N ALA A 53 -18.85 11.82 28.42
CA ALA A 53 -19.68 13.01 28.24
C ALA A 53 -19.13 13.83 27.05
N VAL A 54 -19.71 13.68 25.86
CA VAL A 54 -19.28 14.46 24.68
C VAL A 54 -20.10 15.76 24.58
N PRO A 55 -19.50 16.96 24.63
CA PRO A 55 -20.23 18.22 24.57
C PRO A 55 -20.77 18.56 23.16
N SER A 56 -21.54 19.65 23.06
CA SER A 56 -22.25 20.13 21.86
C SER A 56 -21.35 20.55 20.67
N ASP A 57 -20.02 20.47 20.79
CA ASP A 57 -19.00 20.66 19.75
C ASP A 57 -18.53 19.34 19.10
N HIS A 58 -19.32 18.28 19.25
CA HIS A 58 -19.16 16.91 18.75
C HIS A 58 -18.47 16.77 17.38
N VAL A 59 -18.82 17.61 16.41
CA VAL A 59 -18.25 17.56 15.06
C VAL A 59 -16.78 18.02 15.06
N MET A 60 -16.45 19.09 15.79
CA MET A 60 -15.08 19.60 15.88
C MET A 60 -14.20 18.59 16.60
N TRP A 61 -14.63 18.13 17.78
CA TRP A 61 -13.93 17.08 18.50
C TRP A 61 -13.65 15.85 17.62
N LEU A 62 -14.64 15.39 16.86
CA LEU A 62 -14.47 14.26 15.94
C LEU A 62 -13.44 14.54 14.84
N TYR A 63 -13.42 15.74 14.27
CA TYR A 63 -12.40 16.11 13.29
C TYR A 63 -11.00 16.08 13.90
N ARG A 64 -10.83 16.68 15.08
CA ARG A 64 -9.52 16.66 15.76
C ARG A 64 -9.10 15.25 16.14
N TRP A 65 -10.02 14.45 16.67
CA TRP A 65 -9.75 13.06 16.98
C TRP A 65 -9.22 12.32 15.75
N LYS A 66 -9.83 12.52 14.57
CA LYS A 66 -9.33 11.93 13.32
C LYS A 66 -7.88 12.34 13.02
N PHE A 67 -7.49 13.59 13.27
CA PHE A 67 -6.07 13.99 13.16
C PHE A 67 -5.21 13.27 14.20
N GLU A 68 -5.66 13.20 15.45
CA GLU A 68 -4.91 12.60 16.57
C GLU A 68 -4.68 11.10 16.45
N VAL A 69 -5.55 10.41 15.70
CA VAL A 69 -5.41 8.97 15.42
C VAL A 69 -5.06 8.70 13.96
N LEU A 70 -4.73 9.77 13.24
CA LEU A 70 -4.33 9.78 11.85
C LEU A 70 -5.33 9.11 10.91
N ALA A 71 -6.63 9.07 11.24
CA ALA A 71 -7.69 8.32 10.56
C ALA A 71 -7.82 8.62 9.06
N LYS A 72 -8.36 7.66 8.29
CA LYS A 72 -8.55 7.77 6.82
C LYS A 72 -7.24 8.15 6.10
N TYR A 73 -7.23 9.20 5.28
CA TYR A 73 -6.05 9.71 4.57
C TYR A 73 -5.22 10.73 5.37
N LEU A 74 -5.53 10.99 6.65
CA LEU A 74 -4.82 12.01 7.42
C LEU A 74 -3.36 11.64 7.74
N ALA A 75 -3.02 10.34 7.75
CA ALA A 75 -1.62 9.92 7.79
C ALA A 75 -0.82 10.47 6.59
N ALA A 76 -1.40 10.42 5.38
CA ALA A 76 -0.75 10.90 4.16
C ALA A 76 -0.55 12.42 4.15
N TYR A 77 -1.46 13.18 4.79
CA TYR A 77 -1.28 14.63 5.00
C TYR A 77 0.03 14.95 5.75
N TYR A 78 0.43 14.08 6.68
CA TYR A 78 1.70 14.19 7.41
C TYR A 78 2.83 13.36 6.78
N GLN A 79 2.70 12.91 5.52
CA GLN A 79 3.70 12.07 4.85
C GLN A 79 4.04 10.78 5.61
N ILE A 80 3.09 10.24 6.38
CA ILE A 80 3.22 8.95 7.07
C ILE A 80 2.73 7.84 6.13
N PRO A 81 3.60 6.89 5.74
CA PRO A 81 3.22 5.79 4.87
C PRO A 81 2.18 4.86 5.52
N VAL A 82 1.11 4.58 4.79
CA VAL A 82 0.06 3.62 5.15
C VAL A 82 -0.23 2.74 3.94
N ILE A 83 -0.90 1.60 4.15
CA ILE A 83 -1.27 0.70 3.05
C ILE A 83 -2.64 0.05 3.21
N PHE A 84 -3.00 -0.33 4.44
CA PHE A 84 -4.33 -0.83 4.77
C PHE A 84 -5.15 0.35 5.29
N HIS A 85 -6.02 0.89 4.44
CA HIS A 85 -6.93 1.97 4.77
C HIS A 85 -8.25 1.79 4.01
N GLU A 86 -9.31 2.40 4.53
CA GLU A 86 -10.58 2.51 3.83
C GLU A 86 -10.39 3.18 2.45
N ASP A 87 -10.91 2.54 1.41
CA ASP A 87 -10.78 3.00 0.02
C ASP A 87 -11.99 3.89 -0.34
N TYR A 88 -11.84 5.21 -0.23
CA TYR A 88 -12.95 6.14 -0.46
C TYR A 88 -13.25 6.39 -1.93
N ASP A 89 -12.23 6.34 -2.78
CA ASP A 89 -12.35 6.66 -4.20
C ASP A 89 -12.60 5.42 -5.07
N LEU A 90 -12.62 4.23 -4.44
CA LEU A 90 -12.80 2.94 -5.10
C LEU A 90 -11.72 2.68 -6.17
N LEU A 91 -10.52 3.25 -5.97
CA LEU A 91 -9.38 3.11 -6.87
C LEU A 91 -8.36 2.07 -6.39
N ALA A 92 -8.50 1.55 -5.17
CA ALA A 92 -7.61 0.51 -4.69
C ALA A 92 -7.82 -0.81 -5.47
N GLN A 93 -6.74 -1.58 -5.57
CA GLN A 93 -6.79 -2.87 -6.24
C GLN A 93 -7.63 -3.86 -5.43
N LYS A 94 -8.45 -4.66 -6.13
CA LYS A 94 -9.35 -5.65 -5.53
C LYS A 94 -8.67 -6.49 -4.45
N HIS A 95 -7.49 -7.05 -4.72
CA HIS A 95 -6.78 -7.91 -3.77
C HIS A 95 -6.30 -7.14 -2.53
N LEU A 96 -5.91 -5.87 -2.65
CA LEU A 96 -5.56 -5.05 -1.49
C LEU A 96 -6.80 -4.74 -0.65
N MET A 97 -7.92 -4.40 -1.28
CA MET A 97 -9.19 -4.16 -0.58
C MET A 97 -9.65 -5.42 0.15
N THR A 98 -9.67 -6.57 -0.52
CA THR A 98 -10.04 -7.85 0.09
C THR A 98 -9.12 -8.19 1.26
N LEU A 99 -7.81 -8.02 1.10
CA LEU A 99 -6.85 -8.26 2.18
C LEU A 99 -7.08 -7.30 3.37
N THR A 100 -7.39 -6.03 3.09
CA THR A 100 -7.69 -5.03 4.13
C THR A 100 -8.94 -5.45 4.92
N SER A 101 -10.04 -5.79 4.25
CA SER A 101 -11.26 -6.26 4.91
C SER A 101 -11.04 -7.52 5.76
N LEU A 102 -10.21 -8.45 5.27
CA LEU A 102 -9.84 -9.66 6.01
C LEU A 102 -9.03 -9.34 7.27
N ILE A 103 -8.03 -8.46 7.17
CA ILE A 103 -7.21 -8.01 8.31
C ILE A 103 -8.09 -7.40 9.41
N GLU A 104 -9.06 -6.57 9.03
CA GLU A 104 -9.95 -5.89 9.98
C GLU A 104 -10.91 -6.85 10.68
N ALA A 105 -11.32 -7.93 10.00
CA ALA A 105 -12.22 -8.95 10.54
C ALA A 105 -11.53 -10.03 11.40
N MET A 106 -10.20 -10.15 11.35
CA MET A 106 -9.43 -11.20 12.04
C MET A 106 -9.01 -10.82 13.45
N SER A 107 -8.69 -11.80 14.32
CA SER A 107 -8.01 -11.53 15.59
C SER A 107 -6.60 -10.95 15.37
N TRP A 108 -6.01 -10.32 16.39
CA TRP A 108 -4.68 -9.71 16.29
C TRP A 108 -3.59 -10.71 15.89
N GLU A 109 -3.63 -11.92 16.46
CA GLU A 109 -2.69 -13.01 16.15
C GLU A 109 -2.73 -13.41 14.67
N ARG A 110 -3.94 -13.48 14.08
CA ARG A 110 -4.11 -13.91 12.68
C ARG A 110 -3.83 -12.80 11.68
N ARG A 111 -4.06 -11.53 12.04
CA ARG A 111 -3.78 -10.41 11.13
C ARG A 111 -2.30 -10.00 11.12
N LEU A 112 -1.54 -10.27 12.18
CA LEU A 112 -0.15 -9.81 12.31
C LEU A 112 0.77 -10.27 11.17
N PRO A 113 0.73 -11.53 10.69
CA PRO A 113 1.55 -11.95 9.55
C PRO A 113 1.19 -11.21 8.24
N LEU A 114 -0.10 -10.89 8.05
CA LEU A 114 -0.59 -10.15 6.89
C LEU A 114 -0.13 -8.68 6.93
N LEU A 115 -0.21 -8.05 8.11
CA LEU A 115 0.33 -6.71 8.35
C LEU A 115 1.84 -6.67 8.11
N SER A 116 2.55 -7.67 8.61
CA SER A 116 4.00 -7.81 8.47
C SER A 116 4.44 -7.96 7.02
N ALA A 117 3.69 -8.72 6.21
CA ALA A 117 3.92 -8.83 4.76
C ALA A 117 3.71 -7.49 4.02
N GLY A 118 2.85 -6.61 4.57
CA GLY A 118 2.64 -5.24 4.09
C GLY A 118 3.64 -4.21 4.63
N ALA A 119 4.75 -4.65 5.23
CA ALA A 119 5.77 -3.80 5.84
C ALA A 119 5.21 -2.83 6.90
N VAL A 120 4.20 -3.26 7.66
CA VAL A 120 3.66 -2.50 8.79
C VAL A 120 4.58 -2.67 9.98
N THR A 121 5.41 -1.67 10.26
CA THR A 121 6.35 -1.65 11.39
C THR A 121 5.75 -1.01 12.63
N LEU A 122 4.73 -0.16 12.47
CA LEU A 122 4.05 0.49 13.59
C LEU A 122 2.54 0.24 13.55
N ILE A 123 1.96 0.04 14.73
CA ILE A 123 0.53 -0.17 14.93
C ILE A 123 0.02 0.85 15.94
N LEU A 124 -1.03 1.60 15.55
CA LEU A 124 -1.78 2.49 16.43
C LEU A 124 -3.12 1.85 16.79
N ALA A 125 -3.35 1.57 18.07
CA ALA A 125 -4.56 0.91 18.53
C ALA A 125 -5.03 1.49 19.90
N PRO A 126 -6.34 1.45 20.20
CA PRO A 126 -6.86 1.89 21.49
C PRO A 126 -6.71 0.82 22.57
N ASP A 127 -6.61 -0.46 22.17
CA ASP A 127 -6.57 -1.60 23.07
C ASP A 127 -5.13 -1.94 23.47
N ALA A 128 -4.97 -2.48 24.68
CA ALA A 128 -3.73 -3.11 25.13
C ALA A 128 -3.50 -4.40 24.33
N LEU A 129 -2.46 -4.43 23.48
CA LEU A 129 -2.14 -5.59 22.65
C LEU A 129 -1.14 -6.51 23.37
N SER A 130 -1.52 -7.77 23.55
CA SER A 130 -0.66 -8.82 24.10
C SER A 130 -0.49 -9.93 23.05
N VAL A 131 0.28 -9.64 21.99
CA VAL A 131 0.55 -10.60 20.90
C VAL A 131 2.06 -10.73 20.71
N PRO A 132 2.60 -11.96 20.55
CA PRO A 132 4.03 -12.17 20.32
C PRO A 132 4.55 -11.36 19.13
N GLY A 133 5.72 -10.73 19.31
CA GLY A 133 6.36 -9.90 18.28
C GLY A 133 5.83 -8.46 18.19
N VAL A 134 4.84 -8.09 19.01
CA VAL A 134 4.33 -6.71 19.12
C VAL A 134 4.72 -6.15 20.48
N GLU A 135 5.36 -4.98 20.49
CA GLU A 135 5.83 -4.32 21.72
C GLU A 135 5.26 -2.91 21.81
N GLN A 136 4.72 -2.53 22.97
CA GLN A 136 4.24 -1.17 23.18
C GLN A 136 5.42 -0.21 23.34
N ILE A 137 5.54 0.76 22.44
CA ILE A 137 6.64 1.74 22.46
C ILE A 137 6.23 3.08 23.08
N ALA A 138 4.95 3.43 23.01
CA ALA A 138 4.46 4.67 23.59
C ALA A 138 2.95 4.65 23.88
N THR A 139 2.54 5.42 24.88
CA THR A 139 1.15 5.89 25.02
C THR A 139 1.07 7.31 24.48
N ILE A 140 0.16 7.53 23.53
CA ILE A 140 0.06 8.77 22.79
C ILE A 140 -0.88 9.75 23.52
N PRO A 141 -0.36 10.90 23.99
CA PRO A 141 -1.22 11.93 24.56
C PRO A 141 -2.10 12.55 23.47
N ASN A 142 -3.36 12.78 23.80
CA ASN A 142 -4.37 13.35 22.91
C ASN A 142 -5.32 14.26 23.72
N LEU A 143 -6.05 15.13 23.03
CA LEU A 143 -6.92 16.12 23.68
C LEU A 143 -8.10 15.46 24.39
N GLY A 144 -8.54 14.29 23.92
CA GLY A 144 -9.59 13.50 24.55
C GLY A 144 -9.17 12.76 25.83
N LYS A 145 -7.87 12.72 26.15
CA LYS A 145 -7.29 11.90 27.24
C LYS A 145 -7.71 10.41 27.19
N VAL A 146 -8.00 9.92 25.99
CA VAL A 146 -8.33 8.51 25.75
C VAL A 146 -7.02 7.73 25.59
N PRO A 147 -6.82 6.57 26.21
CA PRO A 147 -5.60 5.81 25.98
C PRO A 147 -5.52 5.37 24.51
N VAL A 148 -4.48 5.80 23.81
CA VAL A 148 -4.12 5.32 22.48
C VAL A 148 -2.67 4.87 22.55
N PHE A 149 -2.40 3.65 22.10
CA PHE A 149 -1.10 3.02 22.21
C PHE A 149 -0.46 2.89 20.85
N LEU A 150 0.84 3.17 20.80
CA LEU A 150 1.69 2.92 19.65
C LEU A 150 2.55 1.69 19.93
N TYR A 151 2.52 0.74 19.02
CA TYR A 151 3.26 -0.50 19.11
C TYR A 151 4.24 -0.63 17.95
N ALA A 152 5.40 -1.23 18.22
CA ALA A 152 6.33 -1.72 17.21
C ALA A 152 5.97 -3.17 16.85
N ASN A 153 5.97 -3.46 15.55
CA ASN A 153 5.84 -4.80 15.01
C ASN A 153 7.24 -5.33 14.61
N ASN A 154 7.81 -6.18 15.46
CA ASN A 154 9.16 -6.71 15.31
C ASN A 154 9.24 -7.90 14.33
N THR A 155 8.10 -8.34 13.78
CA THR A 155 8.02 -9.39 12.75
C THR A 155 7.75 -8.84 11.35
N ALA A 156 7.68 -7.50 11.20
CA ALA A 156 7.48 -6.84 9.93
C ALA A 156 8.62 -7.12 8.94
N ALA A 157 8.27 -7.42 7.68
CA ALA A 157 9.23 -7.39 6.59
C ALA A 157 9.54 -5.93 6.20
N HIS A 158 10.73 -5.72 5.62
CA HIS A 158 11.05 -4.44 5.00
C HIS A 158 10.23 -4.22 3.73
N ARG A 159 10.15 -2.98 3.25
CA ARG A 159 9.41 -2.69 2.00
C ARG A 159 9.96 -3.43 0.79
N LEU A 160 11.26 -3.70 0.79
CA LEU A 160 11.92 -4.62 -0.11
C LEU A 160 12.62 -5.69 0.71
N THR A 161 12.31 -6.95 0.46
CA THR A 161 12.89 -8.08 1.17
C THR A 161 13.32 -9.15 0.17
N PHE A 162 14.55 -9.64 0.28
CA PHE A 162 14.99 -10.80 -0.50
C PHE A 162 14.76 -12.07 0.32
N VAL A 163 14.11 -13.07 -0.29
CA VAL A 163 13.77 -14.33 0.38
C VAL A 163 14.14 -15.52 -0.48
N THR A 164 14.58 -16.58 0.18
CA THR A 164 14.96 -17.86 -0.43
C THR A 164 13.99 -18.97 -0.09
N GLN A 165 12.87 -18.71 0.59
CA GLN A 165 11.84 -19.71 0.83
C GLN A 165 10.54 -19.27 0.17
N TRP A 166 9.93 -20.15 -0.62
CA TRP A 166 8.77 -19.79 -1.41
C TRP A 166 7.77 -20.94 -1.49
N LYS A 167 6.49 -20.59 -1.63
CA LYS A 167 5.40 -21.55 -1.92
C LYS A 167 4.54 -21.01 -3.03
N MET A 168 4.15 -21.88 -3.95
CA MET A 168 3.21 -21.53 -5.02
C MET A 168 1.77 -21.76 -4.56
N ALA A 169 0.93 -20.75 -4.71
CA ALA A 169 -0.51 -20.84 -4.52
C ALA A 169 -1.24 -20.75 -5.86
N ARG A 170 -2.24 -21.62 -6.06
CA ARG A 170 -3.06 -21.71 -7.27
C ARG A 170 -4.32 -20.85 -7.19
N SER A 171 -4.73 -20.47 -5.98
CA SER A 171 -5.88 -19.59 -5.73
C SER A 171 -5.58 -18.54 -4.66
N ASP A 172 -6.50 -17.59 -4.49
CA ASP A 172 -6.43 -16.57 -3.45
C ASP A 172 -6.63 -17.17 -2.05
N ASP A 173 -7.54 -18.16 -1.93
CA ASP A 173 -7.79 -18.86 -0.66
C ASP A 173 -6.59 -19.70 -0.22
N GLU A 174 -5.93 -20.38 -1.17
CA GLU A 174 -4.70 -21.13 -0.89
C GLU A 174 -3.57 -20.17 -0.46
N ALA A 175 -3.44 -19.02 -1.14
CA ALA A 175 -2.44 -18.03 -0.78
C ALA A 175 -2.64 -17.49 0.64
N LEU A 176 -3.88 -17.14 0.97
CA LEU A 176 -4.24 -16.69 2.31
C LEU A 176 -4.01 -17.79 3.36
N GLY A 177 -4.42 -19.03 3.06
CA GLY A 177 -4.19 -20.17 3.96
C GLY A 177 -2.71 -20.41 4.25
N LEU A 178 -1.83 -20.26 3.25
CA LEU A 178 -0.38 -20.36 3.43
C LEU A 178 0.19 -19.20 4.27
N MET A 179 -0.27 -17.96 4.04
CA MET A 179 0.18 -16.81 4.84
C MET A 179 -0.29 -16.86 6.30
N LEU A 180 -1.40 -17.56 6.56
CA LEU A 180 -1.93 -17.78 7.91
C LEU A 180 -1.42 -19.08 8.55
N SER A 181 -0.56 -19.84 7.86
CA SER A 181 -0.03 -21.09 8.39
C SER A 181 0.99 -20.84 9.51
N PRO A 182 1.05 -21.70 10.53
CA PRO A 182 2.08 -21.60 11.56
C PRO A 182 3.48 -21.63 10.93
N GLY A 183 4.34 -20.69 11.32
CA GLY A 183 5.72 -20.57 10.81
C GLY A 183 5.88 -19.72 9.55
N TYR A 184 4.79 -19.18 8.97
CA TYR A 184 4.93 -18.16 7.93
C TYR A 184 5.56 -16.89 8.52
N ASP A 185 6.73 -16.53 8.00
CA ASP A 185 7.44 -15.28 8.30
C ASP A 185 7.74 -14.54 6.98
N PRO A 186 7.16 -13.36 6.70
CA PRO A 186 7.37 -12.64 5.45
C PRO A 186 8.81 -12.12 5.26
N ARG A 187 9.64 -12.16 6.30
CA ARG A 187 11.08 -11.84 6.21
C ARG A 187 11.89 -12.96 5.58
N GLN A 188 11.35 -14.18 5.55
CA GLN A 188 12.03 -15.39 5.08
C GLN A 188 11.24 -16.11 3.98
N HIS A 189 9.93 -15.91 3.92
CA HIS A 189 9.00 -16.62 3.05
C HIS A 189 8.25 -15.70 2.10
N VAL A 190 7.98 -16.19 0.89
CA VAL A 190 7.02 -15.60 -0.03
C VAL A 190 6.00 -16.61 -0.55
N VAL A 191 4.73 -16.23 -0.56
CA VAL A 191 3.68 -16.99 -1.24
C VAL A 191 3.46 -16.39 -2.62
N LEU A 192 3.73 -17.15 -3.67
CA LEU A 192 3.71 -16.69 -5.05
C LEU A 192 2.46 -17.18 -5.77
N GLN A 193 1.90 -16.32 -6.61
CA GLN A 193 0.77 -16.59 -7.48
C GLN A 193 1.09 -16.07 -8.88
N ALA A 194 0.63 -16.79 -9.91
CA ALA A 194 0.77 -16.33 -11.28
C ALA A 194 0.07 -14.97 -11.46
N SER A 195 0.80 -13.97 -11.99
CA SER A 195 0.20 -12.66 -12.26
C SER A 195 -0.78 -12.77 -13.42
N GLN A 196 -2.05 -12.48 -13.17
CA GLN A 196 -3.11 -12.44 -14.18
C GLN A 196 -3.21 -11.07 -14.89
N THR A 197 -2.14 -10.25 -14.87
CA THR A 197 -2.18 -8.94 -15.54
C THR A 197 -2.11 -9.11 -17.06
N SER A 198 -3.25 -9.39 -17.69
CA SER A 198 -3.43 -9.17 -19.12
C SER A 198 -3.44 -7.66 -19.37
N SER A 199 -2.58 -7.21 -20.26
CA SER A 199 -2.24 -5.81 -20.44
C SER A 199 -2.39 -5.48 -21.92
N LEU A 200 -2.97 -4.33 -22.29
CA LEU A 200 -3.04 -3.92 -23.71
C LEU A 200 -1.65 -3.87 -24.37
N TRP A 201 -0.61 -3.57 -23.59
CA TRP A 201 0.79 -3.69 -24.00
C TRP A 201 1.21 -5.13 -24.33
N SER A 202 0.75 -6.12 -23.55
CA SER A 202 1.00 -7.55 -23.82
C SER A 202 0.32 -8.05 -25.10
N PHE A 203 -0.74 -7.38 -25.55
CA PHE A 203 -1.37 -7.65 -26.84
C PHE A 203 -0.60 -7.03 -28.01
N LEU A 204 -0.04 -5.81 -27.84
CA LEU A 204 0.72 -5.11 -28.88
C LEU A 204 2.17 -5.62 -29.05
N HIS A 205 2.74 -6.25 -28.01
CA HIS A 205 4.08 -6.87 -28.04
C HIS A 205 4.01 -8.38 -27.75
N PRO A 206 3.56 -9.20 -28.72
CA PRO A 206 3.36 -10.64 -28.52
C PRO A 206 4.65 -11.42 -28.26
N VAL A 207 5.82 -10.87 -28.60
CA VAL A 207 7.15 -11.47 -28.32
C VAL A 207 7.41 -11.59 -26.82
N GLN A 208 6.72 -10.80 -25.99
CA GLN A 208 6.84 -10.80 -24.54
C GLN A 208 5.91 -11.82 -23.86
N ARG A 209 5.15 -12.60 -24.63
CA ARG A 209 4.32 -13.73 -24.15
C ARG A 209 5.17 -14.96 -23.80
N GLN A 210 6.40 -14.78 -23.35
CA GLN A 210 7.01 -15.79 -22.50
C GLN A 210 6.15 -15.79 -21.23
N ARG A 211 5.28 -16.81 -21.10
CA ARG A 211 4.89 -17.28 -19.78
C ARG A 211 6.19 -17.38 -19.02
N ALA A 212 6.41 -16.45 -18.09
CA ALA A 212 7.55 -16.54 -17.22
C ALA A 212 7.49 -17.93 -16.62
N ALA A 213 8.39 -18.80 -17.07
CA ALA A 213 8.47 -20.12 -16.50
C ALA A 213 8.73 -19.87 -15.03
N PHE A 214 7.92 -20.47 -14.17
CA PHE A 214 8.24 -20.49 -12.75
C PHE A 214 9.65 -21.07 -12.63
N VAL A 215 10.58 -20.27 -12.13
CA VAL A 215 11.92 -20.71 -11.79
C VAL A 215 11.86 -21.13 -10.34
N ALA A 216 12.11 -22.40 -10.05
CA ALA A 216 12.37 -22.81 -8.68
C ALA A 216 13.84 -22.47 -8.37
N PRO A 217 14.13 -21.50 -7.49
CA PRO A 217 15.48 -21.29 -7.00
C PRO A 217 16.13 -22.60 -6.57
N ARG A 218 17.44 -22.72 -6.81
CA ARG A 218 18.23 -23.78 -6.18
C ARG A 218 18.31 -23.56 -4.67
N GLU A 219 18.40 -24.65 -3.92
CA GLU A 219 18.68 -24.57 -2.48
C GLU A 219 19.96 -23.76 -2.26
N CYS A 220 19.88 -22.78 -1.36
CA CYS A 220 21.03 -21.97 -0.98
C CYS A 220 21.66 -22.49 0.30
N GLU A 221 22.99 -22.50 0.34
CA GLU A 221 23.75 -22.82 1.54
C GLU A 221 23.74 -21.60 2.48
N GLU A 222 23.41 -21.82 3.76
CA GLU A 222 23.38 -20.73 4.74
C GLU A 222 24.81 -20.25 5.08
N PRO A 223 25.00 -18.94 5.39
CA PRO A 223 23.98 -17.90 5.51
C PRO A 223 23.58 -17.25 4.18
N VAL A 224 22.30 -16.88 4.07
CA VAL A 224 21.80 -16.01 2.99
C VAL A 224 22.30 -14.59 3.24
N ASP A 225 23.20 -14.10 2.38
CA ASP A 225 23.67 -12.71 2.40
C ASP A 225 23.06 -11.96 1.23
N ALA A 226 22.17 -11.02 1.53
CA ALA A 226 21.50 -10.19 0.56
C ALA A 226 21.56 -8.71 0.98
N VAL A 227 22.16 -7.90 0.13
CA VAL A 227 22.32 -6.46 0.35
C VAL A 227 21.54 -5.70 -0.71
N ILE A 228 20.58 -4.88 -0.27
CA ILE A 228 19.74 -4.05 -1.13
C ILE A 228 20.14 -2.59 -0.90
N LYS A 229 20.54 -1.89 -1.97
CA LYS A 229 20.91 -0.47 -1.94
C LYS A 229 20.02 0.34 -2.88
N PRO A 230 19.29 1.37 -2.40
CA PRO A 230 18.55 2.25 -3.29
C PRO A 230 19.51 3.04 -4.18
N ILE A 231 19.19 3.16 -5.47
CA ILE A 231 19.95 3.96 -6.44
C ILE A 231 19.22 5.28 -6.70
N SER A 232 17.93 5.19 -7.04
CA SER A 232 17.10 6.35 -7.36
C SER A 232 15.62 6.05 -7.17
N ALA A 233 14.84 7.08 -6.85
CA ALA A 233 13.39 6.98 -6.76
C ALA A 233 12.75 8.26 -7.32
N THR A 234 11.69 8.06 -8.09
CA THR A 234 10.83 9.08 -8.70
C THR A 234 9.38 8.64 -8.49
N THR A 235 8.41 9.50 -8.83
CA THR A 235 6.98 9.16 -8.70
C THR A 235 6.59 7.89 -9.45
N LEU A 236 7.20 7.63 -10.61
CA LEU A 236 6.82 6.53 -11.49
C LEU A 236 7.90 5.45 -11.64
N SER A 237 9.04 5.58 -10.97
CA SER A 237 10.10 4.57 -11.06
C SER A 237 11.02 4.57 -9.84
N ALA A 238 11.54 3.39 -9.49
CA ALA A 238 12.55 3.21 -8.46
C ALA A 238 13.59 2.17 -8.92
N SER A 239 14.85 2.43 -8.59
CA SER A 239 15.98 1.57 -8.96
C SER A 239 16.80 1.18 -7.74
N TYR A 240 17.27 -0.07 -7.74
CA TYR A 240 17.99 -0.69 -6.62
C TYR A 240 19.16 -1.52 -7.13
N ALA A 241 20.29 -1.51 -6.43
CA ALA A 241 21.35 -2.50 -6.58
C ALA A 241 21.12 -3.60 -5.55
N VAL A 242 21.00 -4.84 -6.01
CA VAL A 242 20.79 -6.01 -5.16
C VAL A 242 21.94 -6.98 -5.38
N SER A 243 22.69 -7.27 -4.32
CA SER A 243 23.73 -8.30 -4.31
C SER A 243 23.28 -9.45 -3.43
N THR A 244 23.33 -10.67 -3.94
CA THR A 244 22.95 -11.89 -3.19
C THR A 244 23.85 -13.07 -3.55
N ASN A 245 24.17 -13.92 -2.58
CA ASN A 245 24.85 -15.20 -2.81
C ASN A 245 23.91 -16.35 -3.19
N CYS A 246 22.58 -16.11 -3.16
CA CYS A 246 21.55 -17.12 -3.39
C CYS A 246 20.64 -16.76 -4.57
N GLU A 247 20.04 -17.78 -5.17
CA GLU A 247 18.84 -17.58 -5.99
C GLU A 247 17.63 -17.38 -5.06
N GLY A 248 16.70 -16.52 -5.46
CA GLY A 248 15.53 -16.24 -4.63
C GLY A 248 14.59 -15.22 -5.23
N TYR A 249 13.73 -14.67 -4.39
CA TYR A 249 12.74 -13.69 -4.78
C TYR A 249 12.97 -12.37 -4.05
N LEU A 250 13.05 -11.28 -4.83
CA LEU A 250 12.93 -9.94 -4.29
C LEU A 250 11.44 -9.57 -4.22
N VAL A 251 10.93 -9.46 -2.99
CA VAL A 251 9.56 -9.12 -2.69
C VAL A 251 9.45 -7.62 -2.48
N PHE A 252 8.51 -6.99 -3.17
CA PHE A 252 8.12 -5.61 -2.95
C PHE A 252 6.79 -5.60 -2.21
N ALA A 253 6.77 -5.07 -0.99
CA ALA A 253 5.55 -4.86 -0.22
C ALA A 253 4.69 -3.70 -0.77
N ASP A 254 4.67 -3.49 -2.08
CA ASP A 254 3.75 -2.57 -2.76
C ASP A 254 2.71 -3.38 -3.53
N PRO A 255 1.45 -2.93 -3.56
CA PRO A 255 0.38 -3.64 -4.24
C PRO A 255 0.68 -3.84 -5.73
N VAL A 256 0.36 -5.01 -6.28
CA VAL A 256 0.41 -5.24 -7.73
C VAL A 256 -0.68 -4.43 -8.39
N TYR A 257 -0.29 -3.51 -9.28
CA TYR A 257 -1.20 -2.73 -10.11
C TYR A 257 -0.87 -2.94 -11.59
N PRO A 258 -1.87 -3.08 -12.49
CA PRO A 258 -1.62 -3.19 -13.93
C PRO A 258 -0.82 -2.01 -14.50
N GLY A 259 0.29 -2.29 -15.19
CA GLY A 259 1.18 -1.25 -15.75
C GLY A 259 2.48 -1.04 -14.99
N TRP A 260 2.69 -1.74 -13.87
CA TRP A 260 4.04 -1.91 -13.32
C TRP A 260 4.86 -2.89 -14.15
N HIS A 261 6.09 -2.50 -14.42
CA HIS A 261 7.11 -3.28 -15.11
C HIS A 261 8.37 -3.32 -14.26
N VAL A 262 9.17 -4.37 -14.43
CA VAL A 262 10.44 -4.51 -13.74
C VAL A 262 11.47 -5.05 -14.71
N THR A 263 12.66 -4.46 -14.69
CA THR A 263 13.84 -5.00 -15.36
C THR A 263 14.90 -5.43 -14.36
N VAL A 264 15.64 -6.48 -14.73
CA VAL A 264 16.87 -6.95 -14.07
C VAL A 264 17.99 -6.77 -15.08
N ASP A 265 18.99 -5.96 -14.75
CA ASP A 265 20.12 -5.64 -15.64
C ASP A 265 19.68 -5.15 -17.03
N GLY A 266 18.59 -4.39 -17.07
CA GLY A 266 18.02 -3.83 -18.30
C GLY A 266 17.11 -4.78 -19.08
N GLN A 267 17.00 -6.05 -18.68
CA GLN A 267 16.09 -7.02 -19.31
C GLN A 267 14.76 -7.12 -18.56
N GLU A 268 13.65 -7.12 -19.28
CA GLU A 268 12.30 -7.25 -18.69
C GLU A 268 12.17 -8.61 -18.00
N THR A 269 11.70 -8.58 -16.75
CA THR A 269 11.43 -9.78 -15.97
C THR A 269 9.95 -9.86 -15.61
N ALA A 270 9.52 -11.06 -15.28
CA ALA A 270 8.15 -11.30 -14.90
C ALA A 270 7.88 -10.89 -13.46
N LEU A 271 6.82 -10.11 -13.30
CA LEU A 271 6.29 -9.74 -12.00
C LEU A 271 5.31 -10.81 -11.54
N TRP A 272 5.63 -11.47 -10.43
CA TRP A 272 4.73 -12.39 -9.74
C TRP A 272 3.88 -11.64 -8.73
N ARG A 273 2.65 -12.10 -8.51
CA ARG A 273 1.91 -11.67 -7.34
C ARG A 273 2.44 -12.43 -6.14
N ALA A 274 2.75 -11.71 -5.07
CA ALA A 274 3.37 -12.19 -3.86
C ALA A 274 2.48 -11.86 -2.68
N ASN A 275 2.43 -12.74 -1.68
CA ASN A 275 1.79 -12.50 -0.39
C ASN A 275 0.39 -11.87 -0.57
N TYR A 276 -0.42 -12.53 -1.40
CA TYR A 276 -1.80 -12.18 -1.78
C TYR A 276 -1.97 -10.90 -2.63
N ALA A 277 -1.43 -9.76 -2.20
CA ALA A 277 -1.67 -8.46 -2.84
C ALA A 277 -0.41 -7.75 -3.37
N PHE A 278 0.79 -8.24 -3.01
CA PHE A 278 2.08 -7.61 -3.28
C PHE A 278 2.76 -8.21 -4.51
N SER A 279 3.98 -7.77 -4.82
CA SER A 279 4.71 -8.23 -6.02
C SER A 279 6.06 -8.82 -5.69
N ALA A 280 6.56 -9.74 -6.52
CA ALA A 280 7.91 -10.25 -6.43
C ALA A 280 8.53 -10.53 -7.81
N ILE A 281 9.85 -10.53 -7.88
CA ILE A 281 10.62 -10.97 -9.04
C ILE A 281 11.62 -12.04 -8.61
N PHE A 282 11.94 -12.97 -9.51
CA PHE A 282 13.05 -13.89 -9.30
C PHE A 282 14.37 -13.15 -9.56
N LEU A 283 15.37 -13.40 -8.71
CA LEU A 283 16.74 -12.98 -8.91
C LEU A 283 17.70 -14.18 -8.83
N PRO A 284 18.61 -14.34 -9.79
CA PRO A 284 19.70 -15.29 -9.66
C PRO A 284 20.76 -14.78 -8.67
N THR A 285 21.74 -15.64 -8.36
CA THR A 285 22.90 -15.26 -7.55
C THR A 285 23.71 -14.18 -8.28
N GLY A 286 24.23 -13.20 -7.55
CA GLY A 286 25.12 -12.18 -8.10
C GLY A 286 24.69 -10.77 -7.72
N THR A 287 25.19 -9.80 -8.47
CA THR A 287 24.84 -8.38 -8.31
C THR A 287 24.03 -7.93 -9.51
N HIS A 288 22.84 -7.40 -9.22
CA HIS A 288 21.85 -7.02 -10.21
C HIS A 288 21.37 -5.59 -9.99
N VAL A 289 21.12 -4.88 -11.09
CA VAL A 289 20.43 -3.59 -11.08
C VAL A 289 18.96 -3.81 -11.41
N ILE A 290 18.12 -3.56 -10.42
CA ILE A 290 16.67 -3.71 -10.51
C ILE A 290 16.06 -2.35 -10.79
N ARG A 291 15.27 -2.23 -11.85
CA ARG A 291 14.50 -1.01 -12.13
C ARG A 291 13.03 -1.36 -12.23
N ARG A 292 12.25 -0.82 -11.31
CA ARG A 292 10.79 -0.91 -11.31
C ARG A 292 10.21 0.40 -11.82
N TYR A 293 9.29 0.34 -12.77
CA TYR A 293 8.72 1.54 -13.38
C TYR A 293 7.25 1.34 -13.79
N TYR A 294 6.47 2.41 -13.76
CA TYR A 294 5.06 2.40 -14.06
C TYR A 294 4.77 3.04 -15.42
N ARG A 295 4.01 2.35 -16.26
CA ARG A 295 3.49 2.84 -17.55
C ARG A 295 1.96 2.82 -17.52
N PRO A 296 1.30 3.97 -17.33
CA PRO A 296 -0.17 4.02 -17.26
C PRO A 296 -0.80 3.64 -18.60
N GLN A 297 -1.59 2.57 -18.61
CA GLN A 297 -2.28 2.10 -19.81
C GLN A 297 -3.36 3.07 -20.30
N VAL A 298 -4.05 3.72 -19.35
CA VAL A 298 -5.13 4.67 -19.65
C VAL A 298 -4.62 5.89 -20.39
N LEU A 299 -3.38 6.32 -20.14
CA LEU A 299 -2.77 7.45 -20.84
C LEU A 299 -2.59 7.14 -22.35
N LEU A 300 -2.16 5.92 -22.67
CA LEU A 300 -2.03 5.47 -24.06
C LEU A 300 -3.39 5.37 -24.75
N LEU A 301 -4.39 4.78 -24.08
CA LEU A 301 -5.76 4.72 -24.59
C LEU A 301 -6.33 6.12 -24.84
N GLY A 302 -6.13 7.03 -23.89
CA GLY A 302 -6.52 8.44 -24.00
C GLY A 302 -5.89 9.09 -25.21
N MET A 303 -4.56 8.98 -25.37
CA MET A 303 -3.83 9.54 -26.50
C MET A 303 -4.33 8.99 -27.85
N VAL A 304 -4.52 7.67 -27.97
CA VAL A 304 -5.05 7.06 -29.19
C VAL A 304 -6.46 7.56 -29.49
N SER A 305 -7.34 7.61 -28.47
CA SER A 305 -8.70 8.10 -28.66
C SER A 305 -8.74 9.57 -29.08
N SER A 306 -7.91 10.43 -28.48
CA SER A 306 -7.78 11.84 -28.86
C SER A 306 -7.29 12.02 -30.28
N LEU A 307 -6.30 11.21 -30.72
CA LEU A 307 -5.80 11.25 -32.09
C LEU A 307 -6.86 10.81 -33.10
N LEU A 308 -7.64 9.77 -32.79
CA LEU A 308 -8.73 9.29 -33.65
C LEU A 308 -9.83 10.34 -33.78
N VAL A 309 -10.29 10.91 -32.66
CA VAL A 309 -11.32 11.96 -32.67
C VAL A 309 -10.81 13.21 -33.39
N GLY A 310 -9.58 13.66 -33.08
CA GLY A 310 -8.96 14.79 -33.76
C GLY A 310 -8.82 14.57 -35.27
N GLY A 311 -8.41 13.37 -35.69
CA GLY A 311 -8.33 12.99 -37.10
C GLY A 311 -9.68 13.04 -37.80
N VAL A 312 -10.74 12.52 -37.18
CA VAL A 312 -12.11 12.60 -37.72
C VAL A 312 -12.57 14.05 -37.84
N LEU A 313 -12.34 14.89 -36.82
CA LEU A 313 -12.70 16.31 -36.88
C LEU A 313 -11.96 17.06 -37.99
N LEU A 314 -10.67 16.77 -38.19
CA LEU A 314 -9.88 17.34 -39.30
C LEU A 314 -10.42 16.89 -40.67
N LEU A 315 -10.81 15.62 -40.80
CA LEU A 315 -11.44 15.12 -42.03
C LEU A 315 -12.76 15.83 -42.33
N ILE A 316 -13.62 16.01 -41.33
CA ILE A 316 -14.90 16.75 -41.47
C ILE A 316 -14.66 18.22 -41.85
N ALA A 317 -13.65 18.86 -41.26
CA ALA A 317 -13.28 20.23 -41.62
C ALA A 317 -12.75 20.32 -43.07
N SER A 318 -12.04 19.29 -43.55
CA SER A 318 -11.46 19.25 -44.90
C SER A 318 -12.49 19.04 -46.03
N THR A 319 -13.61 18.37 -45.76
CA THR A 319 -14.68 18.13 -46.75
C THR A 319 -15.54 19.36 -47.03
N GLY A 320 -15.21 20.51 -46.43
CA GLY A 320 -15.75 21.81 -46.83
C GLY A 320 -17.12 22.16 -46.23
N TRP A 321 -17.63 21.38 -45.26
CA TRP A 321 -18.93 21.64 -44.62
C TRP A 321 -18.98 22.99 -43.86
N LEU A 322 -17.82 23.57 -43.56
CA LEU A 322 -17.65 24.87 -42.90
C LEU A 322 -17.22 26.00 -43.86
N ARG A 323 -17.18 25.78 -45.19
CA ARG A 323 -16.89 26.88 -46.11
C ARG A 323 -18.07 27.87 -46.11
N PRO A 324 -17.91 29.13 -45.65
CA PRO A 324 -19.00 30.09 -45.70
C PRO A 324 -19.43 30.30 -47.17
N PRO A 325 -20.73 30.48 -47.45
CA PRO A 325 -21.20 30.69 -48.80
C PRO A 325 -20.47 31.89 -49.40
N SER A 326 -19.88 31.73 -50.59
CA SER A 326 -19.17 32.83 -51.25
C SER A 326 -20.14 33.99 -51.47
N LYS A 327 -19.86 35.16 -50.89
CA LYS A 327 -20.57 36.40 -51.26
C LYS A 327 -20.33 36.64 -52.75
N LYS A 328 -21.34 36.40 -53.59
CA LYS A 328 -21.36 36.90 -54.96
C LYS A 328 -21.63 38.41 -54.88
N MET A 329 -20.71 39.22 -55.40
CA MET A 329 -20.89 40.67 -55.64
C MET A 329 -21.82 40.91 -56.82
#